data_AF-A0A960T8B0-F1
#
_entry.id   AF-A0A960T8B0-F1
#
_cell.length_a   1.000
_cell.length_b   1.000
_cell.length_c   1.000
_cell.angle_alpha   90.00
_cell.angle_beta   90.00
_cell.angle_gamma   90.00
#
_symmetry.space_group_name_H-M   'P 1'
#
loop_
_entity.id
_entity.type
_entity.pdbx_description
1 polymer ?
#
loop_
_entity_poly.entity_id
_entity_poly.type
_entity_poly.pdbx_seq_one_letter_code
_entity_poly.pdbx_strand_id
1 'polypeptide(L)'
;MTDAPITLDQLSHIFYAIGTGLSVEERAGMRIPAYLFGLDVGAPLLDEQQTQNNKAVYYSSAQLTTQHRIEELTGQQLLIVANFPRKQIGKMKSDALVTGVQNPRIPYEQRYQTTVAVGPSEAVAPGALVSITPGNHETVIQSNPRNLEWSLFTAAKVCVGTVIDASNPACLLVDYGPEGIIETLTNWPAAPDSLLRKQVLALMNLHHDDVFDCFGRKGRYGVILSPRKGVYLTPLKPVENGYGLA
;
A
#
# COMPACT_ATOMS: atom_id res chain seq x y z
N MET A 1 15.41 -2.01 6.39
CA MET A 1 14.87 -2.92 5.36
C MET A 1 16.05 -3.62 4.74
N THR A 2 16.00 -4.94 4.62
CA THR A 2 17.04 -5.72 3.94
C THR A 2 16.83 -5.59 2.43
N ASP A 3 17.91 -5.51 1.64
CA ASP A 3 17.80 -5.64 0.17
C ASP A 3 17.65 -7.12 -0.26
N ALA A 4 17.24 -8.00 0.67
CA ALA A 4 17.00 -9.40 0.38
C ALA A 4 15.76 -9.52 -0.53
N PRO A 5 15.78 -10.37 -1.55
CA PRO A 5 14.63 -10.56 -2.41
C PRO A 5 13.47 -11.21 -1.65
N ILE A 6 12.25 -10.81 -2.00
CA ILE A 6 11.00 -11.45 -1.55
C ILE A 6 10.41 -12.26 -2.71
N THR A 7 9.91 -13.47 -2.43
CA THR A 7 9.24 -14.28 -3.46
C THR A 7 7.79 -13.83 -3.67
N LEU A 8 7.20 -14.19 -4.81
CA LEU A 8 5.79 -13.93 -5.08
C LEU A 8 4.88 -14.63 -4.05
N ASP A 9 5.22 -15.86 -3.67
CA ASP A 9 4.52 -16.60 -2.61
C ASP A 9 4.54 -15.83 -1.29
N GLN A 10 5.72 -15.38 -0.84
CA GLN A 10 5.87 -14.56 0.36
C GLN A 10 5.04 -13.27 0.29
N LEU A 11 5.07 -12.57 -0.84
CA LEU A 11 4.28 -11.36 -1.05
C LEU A 11 2.77 -11.63 -0.97
N SER A 12 2.30 -12.77 -1.51
CA SER A 12 0.88 -13.13 -1.52
C SER A 12 0.28 -13.32 -0.12
N HIS A 13 1.13 -13.57 0.89
CA HIS A 13 0.73 -13.65 2.30
C HIS A 13 0.58 -12.27 2.96
N ILE A 14 0.90 -11.16 2.28
CA ILE A 14 0.68 -9.80 2.75
C ILE A 14 -0.60 -9.26 2.10
N PHE A 15 -1.67 -9.08 2.87
CA PHE A 15 -2.93 -8.60 2.31
C PHE A 15 -2.94 -7.07 2.25
N TYR A 16 -2.22 -6.54 1.27
CA TYR A 16 -2.40 -5.18 0.80
C TYR A 16 -3.78 -5.03 0.16
N ALA A 17 -4.60 -4.14 0.69
CA ALA A 17 -5.94 -3.90 0.15
C ALA A 17 -6.33 -2.43 0.23
N ILE A 18 -7.42 -2.09 -0.44
CA ILE A 18 -8.01 -0.75 -0.40
C ILE A 18 -9.17 -0.73 0.60
N GLY A 19 -9.06 0.09 1.63
CA GLY A 19 -10.16 0.43 2.55
C GLY A 19 -10.66 1.85 2.33
N THR A 20 -11.91 2.13 2.70
CA THR A 20 -12.49 3.49 2.64
C THR A 20 -12.70 4.04 4.05
N GLY A 21 -12.18 5.23 4.34
CA GLY A 21 -12.33 5.90 5.64
C GLY A 21 -13.75 6.39 5.87
N LEU A 22 -14.64 5.57 6.45
CA LEU A 22 -16.01 5.96 6.78
C LEU A 22 -16.07 7.05 7.87
N SER A 23 -15.18 6.97 8.86
CA SER A 23 -15.00 7.98 9.89
C SER A 23 -13.52 8.17 10.21
N VAL A 24 -13.12 9.41 10.50
CA VAL A 24 -11.77 9.78 10.90
C VAL A 24 -11.87 10.75 12.07
N GLU A 25 -11.28 10.37 13.21
CA GLU A 25 -11.37 11.13 14.46
C GLU A 25 -9.99 11.32 15.07
N GLU A 26 -9.74 12.45 15.73
CA GLU A 26 -8.53 12.62 16.52
C GLU A 26 -8.51 11.69 17.74
N ARG A 27 -7.37 11.07 18.01
CA ARG A 27 -7.13 10.39 19.29
C ARG A 27 -6.55 11.34 20.32
N ALA A 28 -7.39 11.81 21.23
CA ALA A 28 -6.96 12.54 22.40
C ALA A 28 -6.02 11.70 23.31
N GLY A 29 -5.03 12.36 23.91
CA GLY A 29 -4.18 11.78 24.96
C GLY A 29 -3.05 10.86 24.48
N MET A 30 -2.72 10.85 23.19
CA MET A 30 -1.58 10.09 22.64
C MET A 30 -0.30 10.93 22.64
N ARG A 31 0.86 10.33 22.98
CA ARG A 31 2.17 11.00 22.89
C ARG A 31 2.50 11.43 21.47
N ILE A 32 2.18 10.58 20.49
CA ILE A 32 2.29 10.89 19.07
C ILE A 32 0.84 11.02 18.54
N PRO A 33 0.43 12.19 18.03
CA PRO A 33 -0.91 12.38 17.51
C PRO A 33 -1.24 11.39 16.39
N ALA A 34 -2.43 10.80 16.45
CA ALA A 34 -2.90 9.82 15.48
C ALA A 34 -4.40 9.98 15.26
N TYR A 35 -4.87 9.58 14.09
CA TYR A 35 -6.29 9.43 13.81
C TYR A 35 -6.76 8.01 14.14
N LEU A 36 -8.02 7.91 14.56
CA LEU A 36 -8.80 6.68 14.59
C LEU A 36 -9.66 6.64 13.33
N PHE A 37 -9.50 5.56 12.56
CA PHE A 37 -10.31 5.28 11.38
C PHE A 37 -11.37 4.25 11.70
N GLY A 38 -12.60 4.49 11.24
CA GLY A 38 -13.56 3.43 10.92
C GLY A 38 -13.53 3.17 9.42
N LEU A 39 -13.29 1.92 9.02
CA LEU A 39 -13.04 1.55 7.63
C LEU A 39 -14.12 0.62 7.07
N ASP A 40 -14.54 0.90 5.83
CA ASP A 40 -15.13 -0.10 4.95
C ASP A 40 -13.98 -0.86 4.25
N VAL A 41 -13.95 -2.18 4.44
CA VAL A 41 -12.94 -3.09 3.89
C VAL A 41 -13.56 -4.17 3.01
N GLY A 42 -14.80 -3.95 2.56
CA GLY A 42 -15.57 -4.89 1.76
C GLY A 42 -16.43 -5.84 2.60
N ALA A 43 -17.59 -6.21 2.05
CA ALA A 43 -18.61 -7.00 2.73
C ALA A 43 -18.08 -8.31 3.35
N PRO A 44 -17.25 -9.15 2.69
CA PRO A 44 -16.81 -10.42 3.29
C PRO A 44 -16.11 -10.23 4.63
N LEU A 45 -15.21 -9.25 4.72
CA LEU A 45 -14.49 -8.97 5.97
C LEU A 45 -15.36 -8.28 7.02
N LEU A 46 -16.27 -7.41 6.61
CA LEU A 46 -17.21 -6.76 7.53
C LEU A 46 -18.18 -7.79 8.14
N ASP A 47 -18.68 -8.74 7.35
CA ASP A 47 -19.54 -9.83 7.80
C ASP A 47 -18.79 -10.78 8.75
N GLU A 48 -17.54 -11.12 8.42
CA GLU A 48 -16.66 -11.91 9.29
C GLU A 48 -16.44 -11.19 10.63
N GLN A 49 -16.17 -9.88 10.60
CA GLN A 49 -15.96 -9.05 11.79
C GLN A 49 -17.23 -8.92 12.64
N GLN A 50 -18.39 -8.76 12.02
CA GLN A 50 -19.68 -8.71 12.72
C GLN A 50 -19.97 -10.05 13.39
N THR A 51 -19.74 -11.15 12.69
CA THR A 51 -19.99 -12.51 13.20
C THR A 51 -19.04 -12.88 14.35
N GLN A 52 -17.75 -12.58 14.22
CA GLN A 52 -16.74 -13.01 15.20
C GLN A 52 -16.56 -12.04 16.36
N ASN A 53 -16.78 -10.74 16.14
CA ASN A 53 -16.40 -9.68 17.07
C ASN A 53 -17.52 -8.70 17.41
N ASN A 54 -18.73 -8.90 16.87
CA ASN A 54 -19.88 -8.01 17.04
C ASN A 54 -19.57 -6.54 16.72
N LYS A 55 -18.87 -6.31 15.61
CA LYS A 55 -18.49 -4.97 15.10
C LYS A 55 -18.79 -4.87 13.62
N ALA A 56 -19.39 -3.75 13.20
CA ALA A 56 -19.77 -3.49 11.81
C ALA A 56 -18.68 -2.84 10.93
N VAL A 57 -17.54 -2.44 11.51
CA VAL A 57 -16.44 -1.77 10.80
C VAL A 57 -15.08 -2.26 11.28
N TYR A 58 -14.06 -2.04 10.45
CA TYR A 58 -12.66 -2.23 10.84
C TYR A 58 -12.12 -0.95 11.47
N TYR A 59 -11.48 -1.06 12.63
CA TYR A 59 -10.79 0.07 13.24
C TYR A 59 -9.29 0.06 12.92
N SER A 60 -8.73 1.25 12.68
CA SER A 60 -7.28 1.42 12.57
C SER A 60 -6.82 2.70 13.26
N SER A 61 -5.58 2.71 13.76
CA SER A 61 -4.94 3.90 14.31
C SER A 61 -3.74 4.25 13.44
N ALA A 62 -3.72 5.45 12.85
CA ALA A 62 -2.63 5.87 11.96
C ALA A 62 -2.14 7.29 12.25
N GLN A 63 -0.81 7.45 12.17
CA GLN A 63 -0.10 8.70 12.47
C GLN A 63 -0.04 9.58 11.21
N LEU A 64 -1.20 10.07 10.75
CA LEU A 64 -1.34 10.88 9.53
C LEU A 64 -1.61 12.36 9.81
N THR A 65 -1.60 12.76 11.08
CA THR A 65 -2.00 14.09 11.58
C THR A 65 -1.13 15.24 11.08
N THR A 66 0.14 14.97 10.73
CA THR A 66 1.06 16.02 10.27
C THR A 66 0.81 16.42 8.82
N GLN A 67 0.49 15.44 7.96
CA GLN A 67 0.37 15.66 6.52
C GLN A 67 -1.07 15.71 6.04
N HIS A 68 -2.05 15.30 6.87
CA HIS A 68 -3.46 15.21 6.47
C HIS A 68 -4.38 15.77 7.53
N ARG A 69 -5.43 16.46 7.05
CA ARG A 69 -6.57 16.84 7.88
C ARG A 69 -7.66 15.77 7.82
N ILE A 70 -8.56 15.76 8.80
CA ILE A 70 -9.68 14.78 8.87
C ILE A 70 -10.54 14.82 7.61
N GLU A 71 -10.81 16.01 7.07
CA GLU A 71 -11.69 16.19 5.91
C GLU A 71 -11.08 15.65 4.61
N GLU A 72 -9.74 15.53 4.58
CA GLU A 72 -9.00 14.99 3.43
C GLU A 72 -9.00 13.45 3.43
N LEU A 73 -9.32 12.83 4.56
CA LEU A 73 -9.24 11.38 4.78
C LEU A 73 -10.62 10.73 4.92
N THR A 74 -11.65 11.50 5.30
CA THR A 74 -13.02 11.00 5.41
C THR A 74 -13.62 10.79 4.01
N GLY A 75 -14.14 9.60 3.76
CA GLY A 75 -14.59 9.15 2.44
C GLY A 75 -13.46 8.75 1.48
N GLN A 76 -12.19 8.89 1.90
CA GLN A 76 -11.04 8.61 1.05
C GLN A 76 -10.70 7.12 1.02
N GLN A 77 -10.27 6.64 -0.17
CA GLN A 77 -9.71 5.30 -0.33
C GLN A 77 -8.22 5.27 0.02
N LEU A 78 -7.85 4.30 0.85
CA LEU A 78 -6.56 4.21 1.53
C LEU A 78 -5.99 2.79 1.37
N LEU A 79 -4.69 2.70 1.17
CA LEU A 79 -3.95 1.45 1.29
C LEU A 79 -3.96 1.00 2.76
N ILE A 80 -4.37 -0.25 2.96
CA ILE A 80 -4.35 -0.92 4.25
C ILE A 80 -3.62 -2.26 4.16
N VAL A 81 -3.14 -2.73 5.30
CA VAL A 81 -2.74 -4.12 5.51
C VAL A 81 -3.76 -4.77 6.44
N ALA A 82 -4.53 -5.72 5.89
CA ALA A 82 -5.72 -6.23 6.56
C ALA A 82 -5.45 -7.42 7.50
N ASN A 83 -4.40 -8.20 7.25
CA ASN A 83 -4.22 -9.52 7.86
C ASN A 83 -3.18 -9.61 8.99
N PHE A 84 -2.85 -8.49 9.63
CA PHE A 84 -2.15 -8.54 10.91
C PHE A 84 -3.03 -9.11 12.03
N PRO A 85 -2.43 -9.79 13.03
CA PRO A 85 -3.08 -10.02 14.31
C PRO A 85 -3.60 -8.72 14.90
N ARG A 86 -4.79 -8.76 15.54
CA ARG A 86 -5.38 -7.56 16.15
C ARG A 86 -4.47 -7.02 17.25
N LYS A 87 -4.14 -5.73 17.18
CA LYS A 87 -3.23 -5.10 18.15
C LYS A 87 -4.00 -4.19 19.09
N GLN A 88 -3.79 -4.34 20.40
CA GLN A 88 -4.31 -3.39 21.39
C GLN A 88 -3.53 -2.07 21.30
N ILE A 89 -4.22 -0.95 21.05
CA ILE A 89 -3.63 0.40 21.01
C ILE A 89 -4.42 1.31 21.97
N GLY A 90 -3.94 1.45 23.19
CA GLY A 90 -4.68 2.14 24.24
C GLY A 90 -5.97 1.39 24.58
N LYS A 91 -7.13 2.03 24.42
CA LYS A 91 -8.46 1.42 24.71
C LYS A 91 -9.09 0.69 23.51
N MET A 92 -8.50 0.78 22.33
CA MET A 92 -9.06 0.25 21.07
C MET A 92 -8.22 -0.95 20.56
N LYS A 93 -8.85 -1.90 19.88
CA LYS A 93 -8.16 -3.00 19.17
C LYS A 93 -8.13 -2.72 17.66
N SER A 94 -6.94 -2.49 17.12
CA SER A 94 -6.73 -2.24 15.69
C SER A 94 -6.97 -3.52 14.90
N ASP A 95 -7.84 -3.44 13.90
CA ASP A 95 -8.24 -4.53 13.02
C ASP A 95 -7.44 -4.57 11.71
N ALA A 96 -6.88 -3.43 11.30
CA ALA A 96 -6.00 -3.28 10.15
C ALA A 96 -4.93 -2.22 10.43
N LEU A 97 -3.93 -2.15 9.55
CA LEU A 97 -2.95 -1.06 9.48
C LEU A 97 -3.28 -0.17 8.28
N VAL A 98 -3.82 1.02 8.51
CA VAL A 98 -3.80 2.09 7.50
C VAL A 98 -2.36 2.56 7.38
N THR A 99 -1.78 2.43 6.18
CA THR A 99 -0.37 2.74 5.94
C THR A 99 -0.20 3.92 4.98
N GLY A 100 1.03 4.38 4.84
CA GLY A 100 1.43 5.47 3.98
C GLY A 100 2.88 5.33 3.58
N VAL A 101 3.41 6.35 2.92
CA VAL A 101 4.82 6.45 2.55
C VAL A 101 5.48 7.55 3.36
N GLN A 102 6.71 7.32 3.79
CA GLN A 102 7.46 8.23 4.66
C GLN A 102 8.91 8.36 4.19
N ASN A 103 9.57 9.45 4.57
CA ASN A 103 10.95 9.70 4.20
C ASN A 103 11.88 8.72 4.95
N PRO A 104 12.55 7.77 4.27
CA PRO A 104 13.42 6.83 4.97
C PRO A 104 14.74 7.47 5.42
N ARG A 105 15.06 8.68 4.97
CA ARG A 105 16.34 9.37 5.21
C ARG A 105 16.40 10.14 6.52
N ILE A 106 15.29 10.20 7.27
CA ILE A 106 15.25 10.81 8.60
C ILE A 106 15.16 9.72 9.70
N PRO A 107 15.54 10.05 10.95
CA PRO A 107 15.48 9.11 12.06
C PRO A 107 14.11 8.45 12.20
N TYR A 108 14.08 7.15 12.50
CA TYR A 108 12.86 6.34 12.48
C TYR A 108 11.73 6.94 13.32
N GLU A 109 12.06 7.41 14.52
CA GLU A 109 11.14 8.01 15.48
C GLU A 109 10.56 9.36 15.01
N GLN A 110 11.08 9.95 13.94
CA GLN A 110 10.60 11.20 13.34
C GLN A 110 9.84 10.98 12.03
N ARG A 111 9.90 9.77 11.45
CA ARG A 111 9.33 9.50 10.12
C ARG A 111 7.83 9.75 10.01
N TYR A 112 7.10 9.57 11.11
CA TYR A 112 5.66 9.85 11.19
C TYR A 112 5.31 11.29 10.77
N GLN A 113 6.24 12.25 10.92
CA GLN A 113 6.05 13.65 10.52
C GLN A 113 5.97 13.82 9.01
N THR A 114 6.49 12.85 8.25
CA THR A 114 6.53 12.85 6.78
C THR A 114 5.55 11.87 6.15
N THR A 115 4.76 11.15 6.96
CA THR A 115 3.91 10.09 6.45
C THR A 115 2.74 10.65 5.63
N VAL A 116 2.73 10.30 4.35
CA VAL A 116 1.64 10.62 3.43
C VAL A 116 0.86 9.35 3.14
N ALA A 117 -0.45 9.36 3.38
CA ALA A 117 -1.34 8.26 3.03
C ALA A 117 -1.25 7.89 1.54
N VAL A 118 -1.50 6.62 1.23
CA VAL A 118 -1.49 6.08 -0.13
C VAL A 118 -2.91 5.69 -0.51
N GLY A 119 -3.31 5.94 -1.75
CA GLY A 119 -4.59 5.50 -2.29
C GLY A 119 -4.44 5.00 -3.73
N PRO A 120 -5.52 4.43 -4.29
CA PRO A 120 -5.56 4.07 -5.69
C PRO A 120 -5.71 5.34 -6.56
N SER A 121 -5.17 5.31 -7.78
CA SER A 121 -5.26 6.41 -8.75
C SER A 121 -6.68 6.68 -9.24
N GLU A 122 -7.56 5.68 -9.11
CA GLU A 122 -8.98 5.72 -9.42
C GLU A 122 -9.74 4.92 -8.37
N ALA A 123 -11.04 5.19 -8.23
CA ALA A 123 -11.87 4.45 -7.28
C ALA A 123 -11.94 2.95 -7.63
N VAL A 124 -11.83 2.09 -6.61
CA VAL A 124 -11.99 0.63 -6.71
C VAL A 124 -12.96 0.11 -5.65
N ALA A 125 -13.35 -1.16 -5.72
CA ALA A 125 -14.19 -1.76 -4.70
C ALA A 125 -13.47 -1.77 -3.33
N PRO A 126 -14.16 -1.44 -2.21
CA PRO A 126 -13.64 -1.68 -0.88
C PRO A 126 -13.24 -3.15 -0.70
N GLY A 127 -12.07 -3.39 -0.10
CA GLY A 127 -11.49 -4.72 0.05
C GLY A 127 -10.72 -5.22 -1.18
N ALA A 128 -10.61 -4.44 -2.27
CA ALA A 128 -9.80 -4.80 -3.43
C ALA A 128 -8.35 -5.07 -3.03
N LEU A 129 -7.85 -6.26 -3.37
CA LEU A 129 -6.48 -6.67 -3.15
C LEU A 129 -5.54 -6.00 -4.14
N VAL A 130 -4.40 -5.54 -3.63
CA VAL A 130 -3.31 -4.99 -4.42
C VAL A 130 -2.39 -6.14 -4.84
N SER A 131 -2.12 -6.24 -6.13
CA SER A 131 -1.35 -7.32 -6.74
C SER A 131 -0.25 -6.77 -7.64
N ILE A 132 0.78 -7.59 -7.83
CA ILE A 132 1.81 -7.42 -8.86
C ILE A 132 1.69 -8.47 -9.97
N THR A 133 0.81 -9.46 -9.84
CA THR A 133 0.72 -10.57 -10.78
C THR A 133 -0.10 -10.16 -12.00
N PRO A 134 0.38 -10.37 -13.24
CA PRO A 134 -0.39 -10.10 -14.44
C PRO A 134 -1.70 -10.91 -14.48
N GLY A 135 -2.78 -10.28 -14.94
CA GLY A 135 -4.09 -10.93 -15.07
C GLY A 135 -4.86 -11.17 -13.76
N ASN A 136 -4.21 -11.05 -12.59
CA ASN A 136 -4.87 -11.12 -11.29
C ASN A 136 -5.31 -9.72 -10.85
N HIS A 137 -6.39 -9.24 -11.47
CA HIS A 137 -7.00 -7.94 -11.20
C HIS A 137 -8.40 -8.14 -10.64
N GLU A 138 -8.86 -7.22 -9.77
CA GLU A 138 -10.26 -7.17 -9.28
C GLU A 138 -10.64 -8.27 -8.28
N THR A 139 -9.67 -8.87 -7.61
CA THR A 139 -9.95 -9.75 -6.46
C THR A 139 -10.20 -8.90 -5.22
N VAL A 140 -11.24 -9.22 -4.45
CA VAL A 140 -11.47 -8.64 -3.11
C VAL A 140 -11.17 -9.67 -2.03
N ILE A 141 -10.70 -9.21 -0.86
CA ILE A 141 -10.41 -10.12 0.25
C ILE A 141 -11.69 -10.86 0.65
N GLN A 142 -11.60 -12.20 0.72
CA GLN A 142 -12.73 -13.06 1.09
C GLN A 142 -12.72 -13.46 2.57
N SER A 143 -11.54 -13.60 3.18
CA SER A 143 -11.37 -13.98 4.57
C SER A 143 -10.09 -13.40 5.15
N ASN A 144 -10.00 -13.32 6.47
CA ASN A 144 -8.83 -12.75 7.15
C ASN A 144 -8.18 -13.74 8.13
N PRO A 145 -7.06 -14.40 7.76
CA PRO A 145 -6.38 -15.34 8.64
C PRO A 145 -5.69 -14.66 9.84
N ARG A 146 -5.49 -13.34 9.81
CA ARG A 146 -4.85 -12.54 10.86
C ARG A 146 -3.49 -13.10 11.34
N ASN A 147 -2.69 -13.60 10.41
CA ASN A 147 -1.44 -14.31 10.67
C ASN A 147 -0.20 -13.63 10.06
N LEU A 148 -0.32 -12.39 9.58
CA LEU A 148 0.83 -11.67 9.03
C LEU A 148 1.84 -11.31 10.12
N GLU A 149 3.10 -11.65 9.87
CA GLU A 149 4.25 -11.30 10.72
C GLU A 149 4.94 -10.03 10.23
N TRP A 150 5.47 -9.24 11.18
CA TRP A 150 6.21 -8.00 10.88
C TRP A 150 7.46 -8.22 10.04
N SER A 151 8.15 -9.35 10.23
CA SER A 151 9.34 -9.70 9.45
C SER A 151 9.01 -9.89 7.97
N LEU A 152 7.87 -10.52 7.66
CA LEU A 152 7.41 -10.70 6.29
C LEU A 152 6.94 -9.38 5.68
N PHE A 153 6.14 -8.60 6.41
CA PHE A 153 5.69 -7.28 5.96
C PHE A 153 6.86 -6.38 5.58
N THR A 154 7.88 -6.29 6.45
CA THR A 154 9.06 -5.43 6.24
C THR A 154 10.09 -5.99 5.26
N ALA A 155 9.91 -7.23 4.79
CA ALA A 155 10.72 -7.80 3.72
C ALA A 155 10.33 -7.25 2.34
N ALA A 156 9.10 -6.75 2.16
CA ALA A 156 8.68 -6.12 0.90
C ALA A 156 9.20 -4.67 0.83
N LYS A 157 10.15 -4.41 -0.07
CA LYS A 157 10.68 -3.04 -0.30
C LYS A 157 9.78 -2.31 -1.29
N VAL A 158 8.83 -1.53 -0.78
CA VAL A 158 7.93 -0.72 -1.60
C VAL A 158 8.36 0.75 -1.58
N CYS A 159 8.59 1.32 -2.76
CA CYS A 159 9.09 2.69 -2.92
C CYS A 159 8.20 3.52 -3.85
N VAL A 160 8.18 4.83 -3.61
CA VAL A 160 7.59 5.82 -4.51
C VAL A 160 8.63 6.25 -5.53
N GLY A 161 8.25 6.25 -6.80
CA GLY A 161 9.02 6.84 -7.88
C GLY A 161 8.15 7.63 -8.84
N THR A 162 8.78 8.50 -9.62
CA THR A 162 8.11 9.30 -10.66
C THR A 162 8.43 8.72 -12.03
N VAL A 163 7.40 8.45 -12.83
CA VAL A 163 7.57 7.95 -14.20
C VAL A 163 8.15 9.04 -15.09
N ILE A 164 9.31 8.76 -15.69
CA ILE A 164 10.04 9.70 -16.56
C ILE A 164 10.01 9.29 -18.04
N ASP A 165 9.82 8.00 -18.32
CA ASP A 165 9.61 7.47 -19.67
C ASP A 165 8.52 6.40 -19.61
N ALA A 166 7.54 6.49 -20.52
CA ALA A 166 6.44 5.56 -20.65
C ALA A 166 6.21 5.12 -22.11
N SER A 167 7.22 5.31 -22.96
CA SER A 167 7.22 4.90 -24.38
C SER A 167 6.99 3.39 -24.56
N ASN A 168 7.40 2.58 -23.58
CA ASN A 168 7.06 1.17 -23.49
C ASN A 168 6.03 0.93 -22.37
N PRO A 169 4.76 0.64 -22.69
CA PRO A 169 3.70 0.50 -21.68
C PRO A 169 3.86 -0.72 -20.77
N ALA A 170 4.69 -1.71 -21.15
CA ALA A 170 4.98 -2.88 -20.33
C ALA A 170 6.19 -2.68 -19.40
N CYS A 171 7.00 -1.65 -19.64
CA CYS A 171 8.22 -1.38 -18.87
C CYS A 171 8.53 0.12 -18.93
N LEU A 172 8.29 0.81 -17.82
CA LEU A 172 8.50 2.24 -17.67
C LEU A 172 9.93 2.52 -17.19
N LEU A 173 10.46 3.73 -17.45
CA LEU A 173 11.58 4.25 -16.67
C LEU A 173 11.03 5.12 -15.55
N VAL A 174 11.40 4.79 -14.32
CA VAL A 174 10.91 5.47 -13.12
C VAL A 174 12.10 5.93 -12.30
N ASP A 175 12.10 7.21 -11.93
CA ASP A 175 13.08 7.78 -11.02
C ASP A 175 12.64 7.56 -9.57
N TYR A 176 13.39 6.76 -8.83
CA TYR A 176 13.20 6.49 -7.40
C TYR A 176 14.16 7.31 -6.52
N GLY A 177 14.77 8.37 -7.06
CA GLY A 177 15.65 9.27 -6.34
C GLY A 177 16.96 8.56 -5.96
N PRO A 178 17.28 8.38 -4.67
CA PRO A 178 18.52 7.71 -4.25
C PRO A 178 18.70 6.28 -4.77
N GLU A 179 17.61 5.57 -5.06
CA GLU A 179 17.64 4.22 -5.63
C GLU A 179 17.95 4.24 -7.15
N GLY A 180 17.92 5.42 -7.77
CA GLY A 180 18.22 5.64 -9.18
C GLY A 180 17.01 5.51 -10.11
N ILE A 181 17.31 5.55 -11.41
CA ILE A 181 16.34 5.32 -12.48
C ILE A 181 16.29 3.82 -12.75
N ILE A 182 15.12 3.21 -12.58
CA ILE A 182 14.93 1.77 -12.64
C ILE A 182 13.82 1.43 -13.64
N GLU A 183 14.08 0.44 -14.49
CA GLU A 183 13.06 -0.20 -15.33
C GLU A 183 11.97 -0.81 -14.44
N THR A 184 10.73 -0.39 -14.64
CA THR A 184 9.60 -0.75 -13.79
C THR A 184 8.48 -1.38 -14.62
N LEU A 185 8.17 -2.62 -14.29
CA LEU A 185 7.17 -3.43 -14.97
C LEU A 185 5.75 -3.10 -14.50
N THR A 186 4.82 -3.16 -15.44
CA THR A 186 3.37 -3.08 -15.17
C THR A 186 2.77 -4.48 -15.25
N ASN A 187 1.80 -4.79 -14.39
CA ASN A 187 1.06 -6.06 -14.43
C ASN A 187 -0.25 -5.98 -15.24
N TRP A 188 -0.42 -4.90 -16.00
CA TRP A 188 -1.49 -4.72 -16.98
C TRP A 188 -0.92 -4.05 -18.24
N PRO A 189 -1.56 -4.23 -19.41
CA PRO A 189 -1.26 -3.40 -20.56
C PRO A 189 -1.66 -1.95 -20.24
N ALA A 190 -0.68 -1.07 -20.01
CA ALA A 190 -0.92 0.36 -19.80
C ALA A 190 -1.14 1.09 -21.14
N ALA A 191 -1.86 2.22 -21.12
CA ALA A 191 -1.78 3.19 -22.20
C ALA A 191 -0.46 3.99 -22.03
N PRO A 192 0.38 4.16 -23.05
CA PRO A 192 1.74 4.70 -22.91
C PRO A 192 1.80 6.05 -22.17
N ASP A 193 0.90 7.00 -22.47
CA ASP A 193 1.11 8.38 -22.00
C ASP A 193 0.43 8.74 -20.67
N SER A 194 -0.45 7.89 -20.13
CA SER A 194 -1.25 8.26 -18.94
C SER A 194 -0.45 8.29 -17.64
N LEU A 195 0.69 7.60 -17.61
CA LEU A 195 1.55 7.47 -16.43
C LEU A 195 2.70 8.47 -16.39
N LEU A 196 2.99 9.17 -17.49
CA LEU A 196 4.13 10.09 -17.55
C LEU A 196 4.00 11.19 -16.47
N ARG A 197 5.09 11.41 -15.71
CA ARG A 197 5.18 12.34 -14.56
C ARG A 197 4.28 11.98 -13.37
N LYS A 198 3.64 10.81 -13.34
CA LYS A 198 2.85 10.35 -12.19
C LYS A 198 3.76 9.67 -11.17
N GLN A 199 3.39 9.81 -9.89
CA GLN A 199 4.02 9.05 -8.82
C GLN A 199 3.32 7.71 -8.67
N VAL A 200 4.12 6.65 -8.64
CA VAL A 200 3.66 5.26 -8.52
C VAL A 200 4.36 4.59 -7.33
N LEU A 201 3.70 3.62 -6.71
CA LEU A 201 4.36 2.71 -5.78
C LEU A 201 4.71 1.40 -6.48
N ALA A 202 5.95 0.97 -6.31
CA ALA A 202 6.46 -0.27 -6.86
C ALA A 202 7.18 -1.12 -5.80
N LEU A 203 7.05 -2.44 -5.93
CA LEU A 203 7.89 -3.40 -5.24
C LEU A 203 9.27 -3.43 -5.92
N MET A 204 10.33 -3.24 -5.15
CA MET A 204 11.70 -3.03 -5.65
C MET A 204 12.60 -4.25 -5.52
N ASN A 205 12.15 -5.30 -4.85
CA ASN A 205 12.96 -6.46 -4.50
C ASN A 205 12.26 -7.80 -4.76
N LEU A 206 11.44 -7.91 -5.81
CA LEU A 206 10.88 -9.20 -6.22
C LEU A 206 12.02 -10.15 -6.63
N HIS A 207 11.91 -11.42 -6.25
CA HIS A 207 12.86 -12.45 -6.65
C HIS A 207 12.93 -12.57 -8.18
N HIS A 208 14.14 -12.73 -8.71
CA HIS A 208 14.39 -12.71 -10.16
C HIS A 208 13.71 -13.85 -10.93
N ASP A 209 13.56 -15.02 -10.31
CA ASP A 209 12.79 -16.13 -10.89
C ASP A 209 11.31 -15.75 -11.03
N ASP A 210 10.71 -15.13 -10.01
CA ASP A 210 9.31 -14.67 -10.08
C ASP A 210 9.12 -13.55 -11.12
N VAL A 211 10.12 -12.68 -11.29
CA VAL A 211 10.13 -11.69 -12.39
C VAL A 211 10.11 -12.39 -13.75
N PHE A 212 10.94 -13.42 -13.92
CA PHE A 212 11.00 -14.18 -15.16
C PHE A 212 9.68 -14.93 -15.42
N ASP A 213 9.15 -15.61 -14.41
CA ASP A 213 7.93 -16.40 -14.54
C ASP A 213 6.69 -15.53 -14.81
N CYS A 214 6.59 -14.36 -14.18
CA CYS A 214 5.44 -13.47 -14.37
C CYS A 214 5.55 -12.61 -15.64
N PHE A 215 6.76 -12.17 -16.02
CA PHE A 215 6.93 -11.13 -17.04
C PHE A 215 7.83 -11.53 -18.22
N GLY A 216 8.48 -12.70 -18.17
CA GLY A 216 9.44 -13.14 -19.19
C GLY A 216 10.70 -12.29 -19.25
N ARG A 217 11.05 -11.59 -18.16
CA ARG A 217 12.16 -10.63 -18.09
C ARG A 217 13.30 -11.17 -17.22
N LYS A 218 14.54 -10.87 -17.60
CA LYS A 218 15.75 -11.14 -16.80
C LYS A 218 16.31 -9.83 -16.27
N GLY A 219 16.77 -9.84 -15.01
CA GLY A 219 17.35 -8.67 -14.36
C GLY A 219 16.56 -8.22 -13.13
N ARG A 220 16.90 -7.05 -12.61
CA ARG A 220 16.18 -6.40 -11.50
C ARG A 220 15.24 -5.36 -12.06
N TYR A 221 13.99 -5.40 -11.61
CA TYR A 221 12.95 -4.46 -12.01
C TYR A 221 12.17 -3.99 -10.80
N GLY A 222 11.67 -2.76 -10.85
CA GLY A 222 10.51 -2.40 -10.05
C GLY A 222 9.25 -3.08 -10.61
N VAL A 223 8.26 -3.36 -9.78
CA VAL A 223 6.96 -3.87 -10.26
C VAL A 223 5.84 -3.06 -9.62
N ILE A 224 5.02 -2.41 -10.44
CA ILE A 224 3.96 -1.52 -9.93
C ILE A 224 2.90 -2.32 -9.18
N LEU A 225 2.53 -1.81 -8.01
CA LEU A 225 1.41 -2.30 -7.20
C LEU A 225 0.07 -1.79 -7.75
N SER A 226 -0.85 -2.71 -8.05
CA SER A 226 -2.14 -2.38 -8.66
C SER A 226 -3.30 -3.14 -8.03
N PRO A 227 -4.39 -2.46 -7.63
CA PRO A 227 -5.62 -3.12 -7.20
C PRO A 227 -6.52 -3.57 -8.36
N ARG A 228 -6.34 -3.00 -9.55
CA ARG A 228 -7.15 -3.28 -10.75
C ARG A 228 -6.38 -2.89 -11.99
N LYS A 229 -6.64 -3.57 -13.10
CA LYS A 229 -6.13 -3.22 -14.43
C LYS A 229 -6.26 -1.72 -14.69
N GLY A 230 -5.13 -1.03 -14.92
CA GLY A 230 -5.10 0.41 -15.18
C GLY A 230 -5.00 1.31 -13.96
N VAL A 231 -5.22 0.77 -12.75
CA VAL A 231 -5.20 1.52 -11.50
C VAL A 231 -3.92 1.21 -10.76
N TYR A 232 -3.19 2.24 -10.34
CA TYR A 232 -1.94 2.11 -9.60
C TYR A 232 -2.08 2.77 -8.23
N LEU A 233 -1.21 2.38 -7.30
CA LEU A 233 -1.11 3.09 -6.03
C LEU A 233 -0.27 4.36 -6.16
N THR A 234 -0.72 5.43 -5.50
CA THR A 234 -0.07 6.74 -5.50
C THR A 234 -0.21 7.40 -4.12
N PRO A 235 0.78 8.19 -3.66
CA PRO A 235 0.60 8.99 -2.46
C PRO A 235 -0.47 10.06 -2.69
N LEU A 236 -1.32 10.31 -1.69
CA LEU A 236 -2.40 11.30 -1.79
C LEU A 236 -1.91 12.75 -1.90
N LYS A 237 -0.64 12.99 -1.55
CA LYS A 237 0.07 14.27 -1.74
C LYS A 237 1.43 13.98 -2.36
N PRO A 238 1.98 14.88 -3.20
CA PRO A 238 3.29 14.66 -3.76
C PRO A 238 4.37 14.50 -2.69
N VAL A 239 5.28 13.55 -2.90
CA VAL A 239 6.45 13.30 -2.02
C VAL A 239 7.73 13.24 -2.83
N GLU A 240 8.89 13.30 -2.18
CA GLU A 240 10.16 13.07 -2.87
C GLU A 240 10.27 11.62 -3.35
N ASN A 241 10.92 11.41 -4.50
CA ASN A 241 11.26 10.07 -4.98
C ASN A 241 12.13 9.35 -3.94
N GLY A 242 11.86 8.06 -3.75
CA GLY A 242 12.54 7.21 -2.76
C GLY A 242 11.87 7.18 -1.38
N TYR A 243 10.72 7.85 -1.19
CA TYR A 243 9.87 7.59 -0.03
C TYR A 243 9.48 6.11 0.00
N GLY A 244 9.55 5.49 1.18
CA GLY A 244 9.27 4.08 1.37
C GLY A 244 7.96 3.87 2.12
N LEU A 245 7.33 2.70 1.92
CA LEU A 245 6.17 2.30 2.72
C LEU A 245 6.54 2.28 4.22
N ALA A 246 5.61 2.75 5.06
CA ALA A 246 5.84 3.02 6.47
C ALA A 246 6.00 1.77 7.36
#